data_AF-A0A820RQD4-F1
#
_entry.id   AF-A0A820RQD4-F1
#
_cell.length_a   1.000
_cell.length_b   1.000
_cell.length_c   1.000
_cell.angle_alpha   90.00
_cell.angle_beta   90.00
_cell.angle_gamma   90.00
#
_symmetry.space_group_name_H-M   'P 1'
#
loop_
_entity.id
_entity.type
_entity.pdbx_description
1 polymer ?
#
loop_
_entity_poly.entity_id
_entity_poly.type
_entity_poly.pdbx_seq_one_letter_code
_entity_poly.pdbx_strand_id
1 'polypeptide(L)'
;AKSKSTNETSLRYTNDNGGSGKLILRLYAQSHLYVPHITDVDVSAGIVAMIHDNTQLPLIDVAGILLEPGRKHKLGYKKKQYKFLPSPYTYCTTDIPRPMRAMFDQYEGADYAYSQGVCYTLCTQAYIYEECGCVNPYEWSARSIVLRGTSKIAEAPLCNLTDLCYPVAGLKITKTSSIWDQYCSHCHQECSTVTFALMKSSIAAPSMPFIYLTKAHVESLSIPLPANWSTNWLSEIQNNYVSLEVVCESNQVENYTEEASVSAVSVLSNVGGHTGLWIGISFLSIMEFIEMLYRLCRYEFHSMKRILMNKFNNNN
;
A
#
# COMPACT_ATOMS: atom_id res chain seq x y z
N ALA A 1 -6.13 -4.68 -13.32
CA ALA A 1 -6.77 -3.45 -13.83
C ALA A 1 -8.11 -3.81 -14.51
N LYS A 2 -9.22 -3.35 -13.95
CA LYS A 2 -10.51 -3.22 -14.64
C LYS A 2 -10.94 -1.77 -14.44
N SER A 3 -11.25 -1.08 -15.52
CA SER A 3 -12.04 0.16 -15.46
C SER A 3 -12.97 0.17 -16.65
N LYS A 4 -14.23 0.44 -16.33
CA LYS A 4 -15.42 0.45 -17.18
C LYS A 4 -15.53 1.86 -17.79
N SER A 5 -15.82 1.91 -19.08
CA SER A 5 -15.82 3.13 -19.88
C SER A 5 -16.93 4.11 -19.51
N THR A 6 -16.61 5.41 -19.56
CA THR A 6 -17.48 6.42 -20.19
C THR A 6 -16.59 7.48 -20.84
N ASN A 7 -16.75 7.64 -22.16
CA ASN A 7 -16.19 8.64 -23.07
C ASN A 7 -14.72 8.49 -23.53
N GLU A 8 -14.58 7.80 -24.68
CA GLU A 8 -13.55 7.92 -25.73
C GLU A 8 -12.14 8.44 -25.37
N THR A 9 -11.44 7.73 -24.50
CA THR A 9 -9.99 7.50 -24.66
C THR A 9 -9.78 6.00 -24.83
N SER A 10 -9.87 5.51 -26.07
CA SER A 10 -9.62 4.09 -26.34
C SER A 10 -8.17 3.75 -26.00
N LEU A 11 -7.96 3.13 -24.84
CA LEU A 11 -6.68 2.53 -24.46
C LEU A 11 -6.40 1.39 -25.43
N ARG A 12 -5.62 1.67 -26.49
CA ARG A 12 -5.15 0.67 -27.43
C ARG A 12 -4.01 -0.12 -26.79
N TYR A 13 -4.30 -1.34 -26.35
CA TYR A 13 -3.27 -2.31 -26.00
C TYR A 13 -2.64 -2.84 -27.29
N THR A 14 -1.43 -2.41 -27.62
CA THR A 14 -0.63 -3.02 -28.69
C THR A 14 0.21 -4.13 -28.09
N ASN A 15 -0.08 -5.38 -28.46
CA ASN A 15 0.64 -6.59 -28.04
C ASN A 15 1.84 -6.89 -28.97
N ASP A 16 2.38 -5.86 -29.63
CA ASP A 16 3.52 -5.97 -30.54
C ASP A 16 4.81 -5.91 -29.73
N ASN A 17 5.14 -7.03 -29.07
CA ASN A 17 6.48 -7.48 -28.66
C ASN A 17 6.35 -8.58 -27.60
N GLY A 18 6.22 -9.84 -28.03
CA GLY A 18 6.62 -11.02 -27.24
C GLY A 18 6.29 -11.00 -25.73
N GLY A 19 5.10 -10.57 -25.33
CA GLY A 19 4.60 -10.72 -23.97
C GLY A 19 4.73 -9.52 -23.01
N SER A 20 5.11 -8.32 -23.45
CA SER A 20 5.02 -7.10 -22.61
C SER A 20 4.28 -5.97 -23.34
N GLY A 21 3.01 -5.75 -22.98
CA GLY A 21 2.24 -4.61 -23.45
C GLY A 21 2.88 -3.30 -23.01
N LYS A 22 2.90 -2.29 -23.89
CA LYS A 22 3.35 -0.92 -23.60
C LYS A 22 2.16 0.02 -23.53
N LEU A 23 2.24 1.02 -22.64
CA LEU A 23 1.29 2.14 -22.58
C LEU A 23 1.98 3.38 -23.15
N ILE A 24 1.39 3.99 -24.17
CA ILE A 24 1.88 5.26 -24.73
C ILE A 24 0.78 6.29 -24.59
N LEU A 25 1.05 7.32 -23.79
CA LEU A 25 0.21 8.50 -23.61
C LEU A 25 0.88 9.70 -24.27
N ARG A 26 0.07 10.53 -24.91
CA ARG A 26 0.48 11.83 -25.45
C ARG A 26 -0.51 12.83 -24.90
N LEU A 27 0.00 13.77 -24.13
CA LEU A 27 -0.75 14.68 -23.29
C LEU A 27 -0.36 16.10 -23.66
N TYR A 28 -1.32 17.00 -23.54
CA TYR A 28 -1.13 18.42 -23.79
C TYR A 28 -1.55 19.18 -22.54
N ALA A 29 -0.60 19.82 -21.86
CA ALA A 29 -0.78 20.35 -20.52
C ALA A 29 -1.68 21.59 -20.45
N GLN A 30 -1.86 22.32 -21.55
CA GLN A 30 -2.73 23.51 -21.66
C GLN A 30 -2.42 24.58 -20.61
N SER A 31 -1.13 24.89 -20.41
CA SER A 31 -0.65 25.85 -19.41
C SER A 31 -1.28 27.25 -19.54
N HIS A 32 -1.80 27.63 -20.70
CA HIS A 32 -2.50 28.91 -20.90
C HIS A 32 -3.86 28.99 -20.18
N LEU A 33 -4.41 27.87 -19.72
CA LEU A 33 -5.63 27.82 -18.91
C LEU A 33 -5.36 27.80 -17.40
N TYR A 34 -4.08 27.79 -16.99
CA TYR A 34 -3.75 27.69 -15.57
C TYR A 34 -4.06 29.01 -14.87
N VAL A 35 -4.61 28.92 -13.66
CA VAL A 35 -4.94 30.12 -12.88
C VAL A 35 -3.66 30.62 -12.22
N PRO A 36 -3.15 31.81 -12.58
CA PRO A 36 -1.97 32.36 -11.95
C PRO A 36 -2.26 32.66 -10.46
N HIS A 37 -1.28 32.40 -9.58
CA HIS A 37 -1.31 32.69 -8.13
C HIS A 37 -2.16 31.78 -7.21
N ILE A 38 -2.81 30.72 -7.70
CA ILE A 38 -3.44 29.69 -6.83
C ILE A 38 -2.46 28.57 -6.50
N THR A 39 -1.52 28.33 -7.40
CA THR A 39 -0.49 27.30 -7.29
C THR A 39 0.72 27.89 -6.56
N ASP A 40 1.38 27.12 -5.69
CA ASP A 40 2.55 27.53 -4.88
C ASP A 40 3.59 28.38 -5.65
N VAL A 41 4.37 29.18 -4.94
CA VAL A 41 5.34 30.12 -5.55
C VAL A 41 6.42 29.41 -6.42
N ASP A 42 6.55 28.08 -6.30
CA ASP A 42 7.46 27.19 -7.05
C ASP A 42 6.76 26.35 -8.17
N VAL A 43 5.88 26.95 -8.97
CA VAL A 43 5.11 26.15 -9.95
C VAL A 43 5.81 25.99 -11.30
N SER A 44 6.29 24.78 -11.52
CA SER A 44 6.56 24.23 -12.85
C SER A 44 5.26 23.65 -13.44
N ALA A 45 4.90 24.06 -14.65
CA ALA A 45 3.84 23.41 -15.42
C ALA A 45 4.31 22.02 -15.87
N GLY A 46 3.48 20.99 -15.69
CA GLY A 46 3.84 19.61 -16.01
C GLY A 46 2.75 18.62 -15.65
N ILE A 47 3.07 17.33 -15.77
CA ILE A 47 2.15 16.24 -15.47
C ILE A 47 2.75 15.38 -14.37
N VAL A 48 1.95 15.00 -13.39
CA VAL A 48 2.37 14.04 -12.35
C VAL A 48 1.87 12.66 -12.72
N ALA A 49 2.75 11.67 -12.72
CA ALA A 49 2.41 10.28 -12.99
C ALA A 49 2.84 9.37 -11.84
N MET A 50 2.04 8.34 -11.56
CA MET A 50 2.35 7.31 -10.55
C MET A 50 2.05 5.94 -11.14
N ILE A 51 2.92 4.97 -10.86
CA ILE A 51 2.71 3.56 -11.19
C ILE A 51 2.49 2.82 -9.87
N HIS A 52 1.32 2.20 -9.72
CA HIS A 52 0.94 1.49 -8.50
C HIS A 52 0.17 0.20 -8.85
N ASP A 53 0.03 -0.69 -7.86
CA ASP A 53 -0.73 -1.93 -8.04
C ASP A 53 -2.23 -1.62 -8.03
N ASN A 54 -3.04 -2.42 -8.73
CA ASN A 54 -4.47 -2.15 -8.84
C ASN A 54 -5.23 -2.29 -7.52
N THR A 55 -4.62 -2.92 -6.51
CA THR A 55 -5.17 -3.06 -5.16
C THR A 55 -4.75 -1.92 -4.23
N GLN A 56 -3.79 -1.09 -4.63
CA GLN A 56 -3.27 0.00 -3.81
C GLN A 56 -3.98 1.32 -4.14
N LEU A 57 -4.30 2.11 -3.12
CA LEU A 57 -4.77 3.49 -3.32
C LEU A 57 -3.61 4.36 -3.85
N PRO A 58 -3.82 5.13 -4.93
CA PRO A 58 -2.82 6.06 -5.44
C PRO A 58 -2.65 7.26 -4.49
N LEU A 59 -1.52 7.32 -3.78
CA LEU A 59 -1.08 8.49 -3.03
C LEU A 59 -0.13 9.33 -3.89
N ILE A 60 -0.71 10.01 -4.90
CA ILE A 60 0.06 10.72 -5.93
C ILE A 60 0.88 11.89 -5.38
N ASP A 61 0.44 12.51 -4.28
CA ASP A 61 1.14 13.63 -3.64
C ASP A 61 2.48 13.21 -3.02
N VAL A 62 2.62 11.93 -2.66
CA VAL A 62 3.82 11.38 -2.03
C VAL A 62 4.70 10.63 -3.04
N ALA A 63 4.09 9.80 -3.88
CA ALA A 63 4.79 8.88 -4.78
C ALA A 63 4.78 9.34 -6.26
N GLY A 64 4.32 10.56 -6.52
CA GLY A 64 4.22 11.14 -7.86
C GLY A 64 5.57 11.38 -8.52
N ILE A 65 5.62 11.20 -9.84
CA ILE A 65 6.75 11.50 -10.69
C ILE A 65 6.39 12.71 -11.52
N LEU A 66 7.15 13.79 -11.36
CA LEU A 66 6.98 15.00 -12.15
C LEU A 66 7.53 14.78 -13.56
N LEU A 67 6.69 15.03 -14.57
CA LEU A 67 7.02 14.93 -15.99
C LEU A 67 7.02 16.34 -16.60
N GLU A 68 8.21 16.82 -16.96
CA GLU A 68 8.36 18.11 -17.62
C GLU A 68 7.80 18.09 -19.05
N PRO A 69 7.16 19.19 -19.51
CA PRO A 69 6.79 19.39 -20.91
C PRO A 69 7.97 19.46 -21.87
N GLY A 70 7.70 19.35 -23.17
CA GLY A 70 8.71 19.38 -24.24
C GLY A 70 9.53 18.10 -24.34
N ARG A 71 9.07 17.03 -23.68
CA ARG A 71 9.81 15.76 -23.62
C ARG A 71 8.92 14.55 -23.79
N LYS A 72 9.56 13.51 -24.31
CA LYS A 72 9.09 12.14 -24.27
C LYS A 72 9.80 11.43 -23.12
N HIS A 73 9.04 11.05 -22.11
CA HIS A 73 9.45 10.29 -20.95
C HIS A 73 9.20 8.81 -21.18
N LYS A 74 10.20 7.98 -20.91
CA LYS A 74 10.08 6.52 -20.89
C LYS A 74 10.29 6.04 -19.46
N LEU A 75 9.28 5.37 -18.92
CA LEU A 75 9.27 4.71 -17.62
C LEU A 75 9.33 3.20 -17.84
N GLY A 76 10.52 2.63 -17.70
CA GLY A 76 10.70 1.19 -17.55
C GLY A 76 10.34 0.79 -16.12
N TYR A 77 9.58 -0.28 -15.92
CA TYR A 77 9.28 -0.78 -14.57
C TYR A 77 9.64 -2.26 -14.40
N LYS A 78 10.05 -2.59 -13.17
CA LYS A 78 10.18 -3.97 -12.65
C LYS A 78 9.30 -4.14 -11.43
N LYS A 79 8.50 -5.20 -11.42
CA LYS A 79 7.61 -5.52 -10.30
C LYS A 79 8.41 -6.18 -9.18
N LYS A 80 8.31 -5.62 -7.97
CA LYS A 80 8.84 -6.17 -6.73
C LYS A 80 7.69 -6.48 -5.78
N GLN A 81 7.75 -7.62 -5.13
CA GLN A 81 6.77 -8.02 -4.12
C GLN A 81 7.50 -8.29 -2.81
N TYR A 82 7.01 -7.67 -1.75
CA TYR A 82 7.54 -7.84 -0.40
C TYR A 82 6.49 -8.54 0.45
N LYS A 83 6.90 -9.56 1.19
CA LYS A 83 6.05 -10.29 2.12
C LYS A 83 6.76 -10.44 3.46
N PHE A 84 6.21 -9.78 4.46
CA PHE A 84 6.71 -9.79 5.83
C PHE A 84 6.05 -10.92 6.62
N LEU A 85 6.76 -11.43 7.64
CA LEU A 85 6.19 -12.40 8.56
C LEU A 85 5.32 -11.69 9.60
N PRO A 86 4.08 -12.15 9.86
CA PRO A 86 3.25 -11.52 10.88
C PRO A 86 3.84 -11.73 12.29
N SER A 87 3.23 -11.07 13.27
CA SER A 87 3.56 -11.22 14.69
C SER A 87 3.67 -12.71 15.07
N PRO A 88 4.73 -13.15 15.78
CA PRO A 88 5.65 -12.35 16.62
C PRO A 88 6.91 -11.79 15.91
N TYR A 89 7.09 -12.00 14.61
CA TYR A 89 8.32 -11.58 13.91
C TYR A 89 8.29 -10.08 13.55
N THR A 90 7.26 -9.67 12.81
CA THR A 90 7.07 -8.29 12.39
C THR A 90 5.67 -7.82 12.76
N TYR A 91 5.55 -6.60 13.29
CA TYR A 91 4.25 -5.96 13.52
C TYR A 91 3.72 -5.43 12.19
N CYS A 92 2.95 -6.26 11.50
CA CYS A 92 2.27 -5.92 10.24
C CYS A 92 0.80 -6.36 10.30
N THR A 93 -0.04 -5.79 9.44
CA THR A 93 -1.46 -6.17 9.31
C THR A 93 -1.86 -6.32 7.85
N THR A 94 -2.87 -7.16 7.62
CA THR A 94 -3.63 -7.27 6.37
C THR A 94 -5.08 -6.83 6.56
N ASP A 95 -5.46 -6.49 7.78
CA ASP A 95 -6.84 -6.14 8.13
C ASP A 95 -7.16 -4.74 7.63
N ILE A 96 -8.23 -4.62 6.85
CA ILE A 96 -8.69 -3.34 6.29
C ILE A 96 -9.70 -2.73 7.27
N PRO A 97 -9.40 -1.57 7.89
CA PRO A 97 -10.33 -0.88 8.76
C PRO A 97 -11.64 -0.54 8.05
N ARG A 98 -12.76 -0.54 8.78
CA ARG A 98 -14.07 -0.12 8.25
C ARG A 98 -14.08 1.25 7.56
N PRO A 99 -13.49 2.33 8.11
CA PRO A 99 -13.47 3.63 7.43
C PRO A 99 -12.76 3.55 6.08
N MET A 100 -11.68 2.77 6.02
CA MET A 100 -10.93 2.52 4.79
C MET A 100 -11.79 1.77 3.77
N ARG A 101 -12.47 0.69 4.19
CA ARG A 101 -13.39 -0.05 3.30
C ARG A 101 -14.51 0.84 2.77
N ALA A 102 -15.06 1.72 3.61
CA ALA A 102 -16.14 2.62 3.22
C ALA A 102 -15.72 3.69 2.19
N MET A 103 -14.44 4.07 2.13
CA MET A 103 -13.93 4.88 1.02
C MET A 103 -14.03 4.16 -0.33
N PHE A 104 -13.99 2.83 -0.30
CA PHE A 104 -13.86 1.99 -1.49
C PHE A 104 -15.15 1.32 -1.94
N ASP A 105 -16.09 1.07 -1.03
CA ASP A 105 -17.41 0.51 -1.36
C ASP A 105 -18.20 1.41 -2.34
N GLN A 106 -17.78 2.67 -2.51
CA GLN A 106 -18.30 3.58 -3.54
C GLN A 106 -17.94 3.16 -4.98
N TYR A 107 -16.92 2.33 -5.17
CA TYR A 107 -16.42 1.89 -6.48
C TYR A 107 -16.77 0.42 -6.72
N GLU A 108 -17.74 0.17 -7.62
CA GLU A 108 -18.21 -1.19 -7.93
C GLU A 108 -17.07 -2.12 -8.40
N GLY A 109 -16.82 -3.21 -7.65
CA GLY A 109 -15.90 -4.28 -8.04
C GLY A 109 -14.42 -3.99 -7.84
N ALA A 110 -14.09 -2.99 -7.02
CA ALA A 110 -12.72 -2.69 -6.65
C ALA A 110 -12.29 -3.47 -5.39
N ASP A 111 -11.19 -4.22 -5.51
CA ASP A 111 -10.57 -4.98 -4.43
C ASP A 111 -9.32 -4.22 -3.99
N TYR A 112 -9.32 -3.69 -2.77
CA TYR A 112 -8.23 -2.86 -2.24
C TYR A 112 -7.55 -3.55 -1.06
N ALA A 113 -6.24 -3.43 -1.00
CA ALA A 113 -5.43 -3.89 0.11
C ALA A 113 -5.33 -2.80 1.19
N TYR A 114 -5.06 -3.22 2.42
CA TYR A 114 -4.70 -2.31 3.50
C TYR A 114 -3.48 -1.47 3.10
N SER A 115 -3.51 -0.17 3.42
CA SER A 115 -2.34 0.69 3.29
C SER A 115 -2.13 1.52 4.56
N GLN A 116 -0.90 1.51 5.07
CA GLN A 116 -0.53 2.24 6.27
C GLN A 116 -0.68 3.76 6.08
N GLY A 117 -0.27 4.28 4.91
CA GLY A 117 -0.42 5.71 4.59
C GLY A 117 -1.88 6.14 4.65
N VAL A 118 -2.79 5.35 4.08
CA VAL A 118 -4.23 5.61 4.10
C VAL A 118 -4.81 5.50 5.52
N CYS A 119 -4.31 4.55 6.32
CA CYS A 119 -4.67 4.43 7.73
C CYS A 119 -4.31 5.71 8.51
N TYR A 120 -3.11 6.26 8.29
CA TYR A 120 -2.69 7.51 8.91
C TYR A 120 -3.54 8.72 8.49
N THR A 121 -3.89 8.82 7.21
CA THR A 121 -4.81 9.86 6.74
C THR A 121 -6.16 9.75 7.45
N LEU A 122 -6.74 8.54 7.55
CA LEU A 122 -8.04 8.32 8.17
C LEU A 122 -8.06 8.56 9.68
N CYS A 123 -7.06 8.10 10.42
CA CYS A 123 -6.99 8.35 11.87
C CYS A 123 -6.81 9.86 12.16
N THR A 124 -6.08 10.56 11.30
CA THR A 124 -5.91 12.01 11.38
C THR A 124 -7.22 12.74 11.10
N GLN A 125 -7.96 12.35 10.05
CA GLN A 125 -9.28 12.91 9.75
C GLN A 125 -10.29 12.66 10.87
N ALA A 126 -10.26 11.46 11.49
CA ALA A 126 -11.15 11.15 12.60
C ALA A 126 -10.94 12.09 13.79
N TYR A 127 -9.67 12.39 14.14
CA TYR A 127 -9.37 13.35 15.19
C TYR A 127 -9.80 14.79 14.82
N ILE A 128 -9.50 15.23 13.59
CA ILE A 128 -9.90 16.58 13.13
C ILE A 128 -11.41 16.72 13.17
N TYR A 129 -12.16 15.70 12.76
CA TYR A 129 -13.61 15.73 12.83
C TYR A 129 -14.14 15.79 14.26
N GLU A 130 -13.55 15.06 15.21
CA GLU A 130 -13.98 15.14 16.61
C GLU A 130 -13.72 16.52 17.23
N GLU A 131 -12.64 17.19 16.86
CA GLU A 131 -12.31 18.54 17.39
C GLU A 131 -13.05 19.66 16.65
N CYS A 132 -13.25 19.56 15.33
CA CYS A 132 -13.72 20.65 14.47
C CYS A 132 -15.05 20.39 13.76
N GLY A 133 -15.57 19.14 13.77
CA GLY A 133 -16.82 18.76 13.09
C GLY A 133 -16.71 18.68 11.57
N CYS A 134 -15.51 18.77 11.00
CA CYS A 134 -15.26 18.75 9.56
C CYS A 134 -13.92 18.05 9.25
N VAL A 135 -13.68 17.74 7.97
CA VAL A 135 -12.45 17.07 7.50
C VAL A 135 -11.66 17.94 6.53
N ASN A 136 -10.37 17.63 6.37
CA ASN A 136 -9.43 18.35 5.51
C ASN A 136 -9.95 18.44 4.06
N PRO A 137 -10.09 19.65 3.48
CA PRO A 137 -10.55 19.81 2.10
C PRO A 137 -9.60 19.21 1.05
N TYR A 138 -8.31 19.06 1.36
CA TYR A 138 -7.32 18.46 0.44
C TYR A 138 -7.38 16.92 0.40
N GLU A 139 -8.01 16.29 1.39
CA GLU A 139 -8.13 14.82 1.51
C GLU A 139 -9.55 14.37 1.16
N TRP A 140 -10.04 14.80 -0.01
CA TRP A 140 -11.45 14.62 -0.43
C TRP A 140 -11.93 13.16 -0.39
N SER A 141 -11.06 12.19 -0.67
CA SER A 141 -11.41 10.77 -0.66
C SER A 141 -11.58 10.21 0.76
N ALA A 142 -11.01 10.85 1.78
CA ALA A 142 -10.96 10.38 3.17
C ALA A 142 -12.09 10.97 4.04
N ARG A 143 -13.31 11.04 3.50
CA ARG A 143 -14.48 11.63 4.20
C ARG A 143 -15.29 10.61 5.01
N SER A 144 -15.03 9.32 4.81
CA SER A 144 -15.70 8.23 5.52
C SER A 144 -15.07 8.02 6.89
N ILE A 145 -15.71 8.60 7.91
CA ILE A 145 -15.27 8.50 9.31
C ILE A 145 -16.16 7.56 10.11
N VAL A 146 -15.58 6.89 11.10
CA VAL A 146 -16.33 6.11 12.09
C VAL A 146 -16.34 6.89 13.40
N LEU A 147 -17.54 7.24 13.87
CA LEU A 147 -17.69 7.96 15.13
C LEU A 147 -17.34 7.03 16.30
N ARG A 148 -16.50 7.52 17.21
CA ARG A 148 -16.03 6.74 18.36
C ARG A 148 -17.19 6.27 19.24
N GLY A 149 -17.18 4.99 19.60
CA GLY A 149 -18.28 4.36 20.33
C GLY A 149 -19.50 3.95 19.48
N THR A 150 -19.46 4.18 18.16
CA THR A 150 -20.48 3.69 17.24
C THR A 150 -19.88 2.81 16.15
N SER A 151 -20.72 1.97 15.55
CA SER A 151 -20.37 1.20 14.34
C SER A 151 -20.83 1.88 13.04
N LYS A 152 -21.34 3.13 13.14
CA LYS A 152 -21.88 3.87 12.00
C LYS A 152 -20.77 4.63 11.29
N ILE A 153 -20.76 4.51 9.96
CA ILE A 153 -19.93 5.33 9.09
C ILE A 153 -20.74 6.59 8.77
N ALA A 154 -20.12 7.75 8.96
CA ALA A 154 -20.67 9.04 8.58
C ALA A 154 -19.78 9.65 7.49
N GLU A 155 -20.40 10.31 6.51
CA GLU A 155 -19.68 11.13 5.54
C GLU A 155 -19.51 12.53 6.12
N ALA A 156 -18.27 12.91 6.40
CA ALA A 156 -17.97 14.20 7.01
C ALA A 156 -18.04 15.36 6.00
N PRO A 157 -18.49 16.56 6.43
CA PRO A 157 -18.42 17.77 5.64
C PRO A 157 -16.97 18.29 5.59
N LEU A 158 -16.64 19.01 4.52
CA LEU A 158 -15.31 19.59 4.33
C LEU A 158 -15.18 20.88 5.13
N CYS A 159 -14.02 21.08 5.75
CA CYS A 159 -13.73 22.32 6.44
C CYS A 159 -13.63 23.49 5.45
N ASN A 160 -14.12 24.65 5.87
CA ASN A 160 -13.91 25.88 5.12
C ASN A 160 -12.43 26.29 5.23
N LEU A 161 -11.81 26.70 4.11
CA LEU A 161 -10.42 27.15 4.09
C LEU A 161 -10.16 28.41 4.94
N THR A 162 -11.22 29.16 5.27
CA THR A 162 -11.14 30.32 6.18
C THR A 162 -11.11 29.93 7.66
N ASP A 163 -11.51 28.71 8.01
CA ASP A 163 -11.54 28.24 9.38
C ASP A 163 -10.16 27.70 9.80
N LEU A 164 -9.63 28.26 10.88
CA LEU A 164 -8.34 27.86 11.45
C LEU A 164 -8.40 26.60 12.30
N CYS A 165 -9.59 26.05 12.58
CA CYS A 165 -9.71 24.86 13.40
C CYS A 165 -8.97 23.66 12.80
N TYR A 166 -9.22 23.34 11.51
CA TYR A 166 -8.57 22.23 10.81
C TYR A 166 -7.04 22.27 10.84
N PRO A 167 -6.36 23.36 10.41
CA PRO A 167 -4.91 23.39 10.40
C PRO A 167 -4.32 23.34 11.82
N VAL A 168 -4.99 23.93 12.82
CA VAL A 168 -4.56 23.85 14.22
C VAL A 168 -4.72 22.43 14.76
N ALA A 169 -5.84 21.75 14.48
CA ALA A 169 -6.06 20.37 14.87
C ALA A 169 -5.05 19.42 14.20
N GLY A 170 -4.78 19.59 12.90
CA GLY A 170 -3.76 18.84 12.18
C GLY A 170 -2.35 19.00 12.77
N LEU A 171 -1.98 20.22 13.18
CA LEU A 171 -0.72 20.46 13.89
C LEU A 171 -0.71 19.86 15.31
N LYS A 172 -1.86 19.86 16.00
CA LYS A 172 -1.98 19.33 17.36
C LYS A 172 -1.78 17.81 17.40
N ILE A 173 -2.38 17.05 16.47
CA ILE A 173 -2.20 15.59 16.40
C ILE A 173 -0.78 15.19 15.99
N THR A 174 -0.16 15.92 15.06
CA THR A 174 1.21 15.63 14.63
C THR A 174 2.26 15.98 15.69
N LYS A 175 2.03 17.00 16.52
CA LYS A 175 2.97 17.39 17.60
C LYS A 175 2.77 16.63 18.90
N THR A 176 1.57 16.11 19.17
CA THR A 176 1.23 15.54 20.49
C THR A 176 1.19 14.01 20.43
N SER A 177 2.23 13.34 20.93
CA SER A 177 2.35 11.88 20.89
C SER A 177 1.20 11.14 21.56
N SER A 178 0.64 11.65 22.66
CA SER A 178 -0.49 11.00 23.35
C SER A 178 -1.76 10.96 22.49
N ILE A 179 -2.01 12.01 21.70
CA ILE A 179 -3.13 12.05 20.76
C ILE A 179 -2.84 11.09 19.60
N TRP A 180 -1.62 11.13 19.07
CA TRP A 180 -1.21 10.21 18.02
C TRP A 180 -1.40 8.74 18.42
N ASP A 181 -0.92 8.34 19.60
CA ASP A 181 -1.04 6.96 20.10
C ASP A 181 -2.51 6.58 20.37
N GLN A 182 -3.34 7.53 20.78
CA GLN A 182 -4.77 7.29 21.01
C GLN A 182 -5.54 7.01 19.70
N TYR A 183 -5.21 7.69 18.59
CA TYR A 183 -5.96 7.58 17.34
C TYR A 183 -5.29 6.66 16.31
N CYS A 184 -3.97 6.66 16.21
CA CYS A 184 -3.22 6.08 15.09
C CYS A 184 -2.35 4.86 15.47
N SER A 185 -2.33 4.42 16.74
CA SER A 185 -1.52 3.27 17.20
C SER A 185 -1.84 1.93 16.51
N HIS A 186 -3.04 1.79 15.96
CA HIS A 186 -3.47 0.58 15.23
C HIS A 186 -2.97 0.52 13.78
N CYS A 187 -2.38 1.59 13.26
CA CYS A 187 -1.88 1.68 11.89
C CYS A 187 -0.49 1.03 11.76
N HIS A 188 -0.45 -0.31 11.75
CA HIS A 188 0.77 -1.07 11.47
C HIS A 188 1.13 -1.06 9.98
N GLN A 189 2.33 -1.52 9.64
CA GLN A 189 2.76 -1.66 8.23
C GLN A 189 2.01 -2.80 7.52
N GLU A 190 1.97 -2.78 6.20
CA GLU A 190 1.36 -3.83 5.39
C GLU A 190 2.18 -5.13 5.44
N CYS A 191 1.55 -6.29 5.66
CA CYS A 191 2.29 -7.57 5.60
C CYS A 191 2.69 -8.00 4.19
N SER A 192 2.03 -7.46 3.16
CA SER A 192 2.35 -7.74 1.77
C SER A 192 2.20 -6.46 0.97
N THR A 193 3.26 -6.06 0.28
CA THR A 193 3.25 -4.86 -0.57
C THR A 193 3.86 -5.15 -1.94
N VAL A 194 3.33 -4.48 -2.96
CA VAL A 194 3.81 -4.56 -4.34
C VAL A 194 4.32 -3.19 -4.72
N THR A 195 5.58 -3.11 -5.13
CA THR A 195 6.19 -1.86 -5.58
C THR A 195 6.76 -2.03 -6.98
N PHE A 196 6.92 -0.90 -7.67
CA PHE A 196 7.45 -0.85 -9.02
C PHE A 196 8.76 -0.07 -9.00
N ALA A 197 9.87 -0.77 -9.24
CA ALA A 197 11.17 -0.11 -9.40
C ALA A 197 11.22 0.50 -10.79
N LEU A 198 11.47 1.81 -10.85
CA LEU A 198 11.36 2.59 -12.08
C LEU A 198 12.73 3.00 -12.63
N MET A 199 12.93 2.74 -13.91
CA MET A 199 14.00 3.31 -14.72
C MET A 199 13.42 4.47 -15.55
N LYS A 200 13.90 5.68 -15.26
CA LYS A 200 13.41 6.90 -15.89
C LYS A 200 14.40 7.36 -16.96
N SER A 201 13.89 7.70 -18.12
CA SER A 201 14.68 8.32 -19.20
C SER A 201 13.79 9.30 -19.96
N SER A 202 14.38 10.37 -20.50
CA SER A 202 13.62 11.37 -21.23
C SER A 202 14.42 11.95 -22.40
N ILE A 203 13.73 12.27 -23.49
CA ILE A 203 14.31 12.89 -24.69
C ILE A 203 13.44 14.04 -25.16
N ALA A 204 14.03 15.05 -25.80
CA ALA A 204 13.30 16.16 -26.39
C ALA A 204 12.22 15.68 -27.37
N ALA A 205 11.02 16.25 -27.27
CA ALA A 205 9.86 15.91 -28.11
C ALA A 205 8.89 17.11 -28.15
N PRO A 206 8.01 17.20 -29.17
CA PRO A 206 7.83 16.29 -30.29
C PRO A 206 8.85 16.51 -31.41
N SER A 207 8.96 15.53 -32.32
CA SER A 207 9.74 15.68 -33.55
C SER A 207 9.04 16.66 -34.50
N MET A 208 9.80 17.31 -35.38
CA MET A 208 9.27 18.26 -36.37
C MET A 208 8.03 17.78 -37.15
N PRO A 209 7.99 16.56 -37.73
CA PRO A 209 6.78 16.10 -38.42
C PRO A 209 5.60 15.89 -37.46
N PHE A 210 5.88 15.46 -36.22
CA PHE A 210 4.84 15.17 -35.23
C PHE A 210 4.23 16.44 -34.61
N ILE A 211 5.00 17.53 -34.57
CA ILE A 211 4.54 18.85 -34.12
C ILE A 211 3.33 19.31 -34.94
N TYR A 212 3.33 19.16 -36.27
CA TYR A 212 2.20 19.57 -37.12
C TYR A 212 0.94 18.74 -36.88
N LEU A 213 1.08 17.43 -36.62
CA LEU A 213 -0.05 16.58 -36.24
C LEU A 213 -0.63 17.01 -34.90
N THR A 214 0.24 17.38 -33.95
CA THR A 214 -0.18 17.89 -32.65
C THR A 214 -0.91 19.22 -32.80
N LYS A 215 -0.42 20.10 -33.68
CA LYS A 215 -1.10 21.37 -34.01
C LYS A 215 -2.53 21.14 -34.51
N ALA A 216 -2.68 20.30 -35.53
CA ALA A 216 -3.99 20.00 -36.10
C ALA A 216 -4.94 19.37 -35.06
N HIS A 217 -4.41 18.52 -34.18
CA HIS A 217 -5.19 17.96 -33.08
C HIS A 217 -5.64 19.03 -32.08
N VAL A 218 -4.74 19.91 -31.63
CA VAL A 218 -5.07 20.98 -30.68
C VAL A 218 -6.10 21.94 -31.27
N GLU A 219 -5.97 22.31 -32.55
CA GLU A 219 -6.93 23.16 -33.26
C GLU A 219 -8.30 22.49 -33.47
N SER A 220 -8.35 21.14 -33.48
CA SER A 220 -9.61 20.40 -33.60
C SER A 220 -10.37 20.28 -32.28
N LEU A 221 -9.74 20.54 -31.14
CA LEU A 221 -10.38 20.46 -29.83
C LEU A 221 -11.27 21.70 -29.59
N SER A 222 -12.42 21.50 -28.95
CA SER A 222 -13.33 22.59 -28.55
C SER A 222 -12.82 23.35 -27.31
N ILE A 223 -11.52 23.65 -27.27
CA ILE A 223 -10.83 24.28 -26.13
C ILE A 223 -10.28 25.63 -26.60
N PRO A 224 -10.44 26.72 -25.81
CA PRO A 224 -9.89 28.03 -26.19
C PRO A 224 -8.39 27.96 -26.45
N LEU A 225 -7.95 28.55 -27.57
CA LEU A 225 -6.53 28.61 -27.92
C LEU A 225 -5.83 29.78 -27.20
N PRO A 226 -4.51 29.70 -26.97
CA PRO A 226 -3.72 30.82 -26.47
C PRO A 226 -3.87 32.06 -27.38
N ALA A 227 -3.89 33.26 -26.80
CA ALA A 227 -4.03 34.52 -27.56
C ALA A 227 -2.95 34.70 -28.64
N ASN A 228 -1.73 34.21 -28.39
CA ASN A 228 -0.59 34.29 -29.31
C ASN A 228 -0.39 33.03 -30.17
N TRP A 229 -1.42 32.20 -30.35
CA TRP A 229 -1.31 30.95 -31.11
C TRP A 229 -0.86 31.18 -32.56
N SER A 230 -1.36 32.22 -33.23
CA SER A 230 -1.02 32.49 -34.64
C SER A 230 0.47 32.72 -34.88
N THR A 231 1.19 33.29 -33.91
CA THR A 231 2.62 33.64 -34.04
C THR A 231 3.54 32.65 -33.36
N ASN A 232 3.18 32.14 -32.17
CA ASN A 232 4.07 31.38 -31.30
C ASN A 232 3.61 29.93 -31.04
N TRP A 233 2.69 29.38 -31.85
CA TRP A 233 2.20 28.01 -31.68
C TRP A 233 3.31 26.94 -31.54
N LEU A 234 4.47 27.14 -32.17
CA LEU A 234 5.57 26.17 -32.09
C LEU A 234 6.12 26.04 -30.67
N SER A 235 6.45 27.16 -30.02
CA SER A 235 6.93 27.18 -28.65
C SER A 235 5.82 26.79 -27.68
N GLU A 236 4.57 27.16 -27.95
CA GLU A 236 3.42 26.74 -27.16
C GLU A 236 3.23 25.21 -27.20
N ILE A 237 3.43 24.56 -28.35
CA ILE A 237 3.38 23.10 -28.43
C ILE A 237 4.53 22.48 -27.65
N GLN A 238 5.75 23.00 -27.81
CA GLN A 238 6.93 22.49 -27.10
C GLN A 238 6.77 22.62 -25.57
N ASN A 239 6.24 23.73 -25.08
CA ASN A 239 6.08 23.96 -23.64
C ASN A 239 4.89 23.23 -23.00
N ASN A 240 4.04 22.58 -23.79
CA ASN A 240 2.84 21.90 -23.29
C ASN A 240 2.77 20.42 -23.65
N TYR A 241 3.53 19.97 -24.65
CA TYR A 241 3.51 18.59 -25.09
C TYR A 241 4.28 17.68 -24.13
N VAL A 242 3.63 16.61 -23.66
CA VAL A 242 4.24 15.57 -22.85
C VAL A 242 3.92 14.22 -23.49
N SER A 243 4.94 13.41 -23.76
CA SER A 243 4.72 12.01 -24.13
C SER A 243 5.22 11.10 -23.02
N LEU A 244 4.39 10.16 -22.58
CA LEU A 244 4.73 9.18 -21.56
C LEU A 244 4.64 7.77 -22.16
N GLU A 245 5.73 7.03 -22.10
CA GLU A 245 5.81 5.64 -22.51
C GLU A 245 6.14 4.77 -21.28
N VAL A 246 5.20 3.93 -20.87
CA VAL A 246 5.37 2.99 -19.76
C VAL A 246 5.55 1.59 -20.32
N VAL A 247 6.66 0.94 -19.97
CA VAL A 247 7.08 -0.35 -20.53
C VAL A 247 7.53 -1.28 -19.41
N CYS A 248 7.08 -2.54 -19.45
CA CYS A 248 7.63 -3.58 -18.59
C CYS A 248 9.02 -3.94 -19.09
N GLU A 249 10.06 -3.73 -18.28
CA GLU A 249 11.43 -4.03 -18.69
C GLU A 249 11.69 -5.54 -18.72
N SER A 250 11.10 -6.26 -17.77
CA SER A 250 11.23 -7.71 -17.64
C SER A 250 9.97 -8.31 -17.04
N ASN A 251 9.50 -9.43 -17.59
CA ASN A 251 8.39 -10.19 -17.02
C ASN A 251 8.77 -10.97 -15.74
N GLN A 252 10.01 -10.84 -15.27
CA GLN A 252 10.46 -11.40 -14.00
C GLN A 252 9.94 -10.55 -12.83
N VAL A 253 9.43 -11.21 -11.80
CA VAL A 253 8.96 -10.59 -10.56
C VAL A 253 9.97 -10.91 -9.47
N GLU A 254 10.50 -9.89 -8.81
CA GLU A 254 11.40 -10.07 -7.67
C GLU A 254 10.57 -10.22 -6.39
N ASN A 255 10.65 -11.38 -5.75
CA ASN A 255 9.96 -11.66 -4.50
C ASN A 255 10.93 -11.59 -3.32
N TYR A 256 10.64 -10.71 -2.37
CA TYR A 256 11.34 -10.54 -1.10
C TYR A 256 10.44 -11.09 0.01
N THR A 257 10.78 -12.25 0.53
CA THR A 257 10.01 -12.91 1.59
C THR A 257 10.85 -13.02 2.85
N GLU A 258 10.31 -12.62 3.99
CA GLU A 258 10.92 -12.89 5.29
C GLU A 258 10.74 -14.36 5.66
N GLU A 259 11.81 -14.99 6.14
CA GLU A 259 11.80 -16.35 6.65
C GLU A 259 12.37 -16.37 8.07
N ALA A 260 11.79 -17.22 8.92
CA ALA A 260 12.26 -17.36 10.30
C ALA A 260 13.68 -17.94 10.31
N SER A 261 14.61 -17.27 11.00
CA SER A 261 16.01 -17.71 11.08
C SER A 261 16.18 -19.08 11.73
N VAL A 262 15.24 -19.46 12.61
CA VAL A 262 15.20 -20.76 13.26
C VAL A 262 13.80 -21.34 13.11
N SER A 263 13.71 -22.43 12.33
CA SER A 263 12.46 -23.20 12.24
C SER A 263 12.26 -24.07 13.47
N ALA A 264 11.02 -24.47 13.76
CA ALA A 264 10.74 -25.41 14.85
C ALA A 264 11.51 -26.74 14.72
N VAL A 265 11.75 -27.18 13.48
CA VAL A 265 12.56 -28.38 13.18
C VAL A 265 14.03 -28.14 13.54
N SER A 266 14.55 -26.94 13.26
CA SER A 266 15.91 -26.55 13.66
C SER A 266 16.06 -26.51 15.17
N VAL A 267 15.06 -26.01 15.91
CA VAL A 267 15.07 -26.05 17.39
C VAL A 267 15.14 -27.49 17.89
N LEU A 268 14.25 -28.36 17.39
CA LEU A 268 14.20 -29.76 17.81
C LEU A 268 15.50 -30.52 17.46
N SER A 269 16.07 -30.24 16.28
CA SER A 269 17.33 -30.81 15.84
C SER A 269 18.50 -30.35 16.70
N ASN A 270 18.57 -29.06 17.05
CA ASN A 270 19.62 -28.52 17.91
C ASN A 270 19.52 -29.08 19.33
N VAL A 271 18.31 -29.15 19.90
CA VAL A 271 18.09 -29.75 21.22
C VAL A 271 18.50 -31.21 21.20
N GLY A 272 17.99 -32.00 20.24
CA GLY A 272 18.33 -33.42 20.11
C GLY A 272 19.81 -33.67 19.87
N GLY A 273 20.46 -32.80 19.07
CA GLY A 273 21.89 -32.85 18.81
C GLY A 273 22.71 -32.58 20.07
N HIS A 274 22.38 -31.53 20.84
CA HIS A 274 23.06 -31.24 22.09
C HIS A 274 22.79 -32.31 23.17
N THR A 275 21.56 -32.78 23.35
CA THR A 275 21.26 -33.83 24.34
C THR A 275 21.90 -35.16 23.99
N GLY A 276 21.92 -35.51 22.70
CA GLY A 276 22.59 -36.70 22.21
C GLY A 276 24.11 -36.63 22.35
N LEU A 277 24.71 -35.46 22.11
CA LEU A 277 26.16 -35.28 22.23
C LEU A 277 26.64 -35.31 23.69
N TRP A 278 25.97 -34.58 24.57
CA TRP A 278 26.46 -34.37 25.94
C TRP A 278 26.02 -35.48 26.91
N ILE A 279 24.79 -35.98 26.76
CA ILE A 279 24.20 -36.94 27.71
C ILE A 279 24.08 -38.33 27.07
N GLY A 280 24.16 -38.44 25.74
CA GLY A 280 23.92 -39.71 25.02
C GLY A 280 22.45 -40.12 25.04
N ILE A 281 21.54 -39.24 25.45
CA ILE A 281 20.11 -39.53 25.56
C ILE A 281 19.44 -39.27 24.22
N SER A 282 18.70 -40.26 23.76
CA SER A 282 17.85 -40.18 22.57
C SER A 282 16.37 -40.16 22.95
N PHE A 283 15.50 -39.88 21.97
CA PHE A 283 14.05 -40.01 22.15
C PHE A 283 13.63 -41.40 22.63
N LEU A 284 14.31 -42.46 22.15
CA LEU A 284 14.04 -43.83 22.60
C LEU A 284 14.41 -44.03 24.06
N SER A 285 15.53 -43.46 24.51
CA SER A 285 15.95 -43.52 25.93
C SER A 285 14.95 -42.83 26.85
N ILE A 286 14.32 -41.73 26.41
CA ILE A 286 13.25 -41.06 27.17
C ILE A 286 12.00 -41.94 27.25
N MET A 287 11.61 -42.58 26.14
CA MET A 287 10.47 -43.51 26.13
C MET A 287 10.69 -44.71 27.05
N GLU A 288 11.91 -45.26 27.08
CA GLU A 288 12.28 -46.33 28.00
C GLU A 288 12.18 -45.90 29.47
N PHE A 289 12.65 -44.69 29.79
CA PHE A 289 12.51 -44.14 31.15
C PHE A 289 11.05 -43.95 31.56
N ILE A 290 10.19 -43.51 30.64
CA ILE A 290 8.74 -43.39 30.87
C ILE A 290 8.11 -44.78 31.10
N GLU A 291 8.49 -45.79 30.31
CA GLU A 291 8.02 -47.17 30.51
C GLU A 291 8.43 -47.72 31.88
N MET A 292 9.69 -47.48 32.28
CA MET A 292 10.20 -47.88 33.59
C MET A 292 9.40 -47.22 34.72
N LEU A 293 9.16 -45.91 34.65
CA LEU A 293 8.34 -45.19 35.62
C LEU A 293 6.91 -45.73 35.68
N TYR A 294 6.30 -46.00 34.52
CA TYR A 294 4.96 -46.59 34.45
C TYR A 294 4.90 -47.96 35.12
N ARG A 295 5.89 -48.83 34.87
CA ARG A 295 6.01 -50.14 35.50
C ARG A 295 6.20 -50.02 37.02
N LEU A 296 7.01 -49.08 37.48
CA LEU A 296 7.24 -48.82 38.90
C LEU A 296 5.95 -48.35 39.60
N CYS A 297 5.26 -47.36 39.05
CA CYS A 297 3.99 -46.86 39.59
C CYS A 297 2.94 -47.97 39.66
N ARG A 298 2.84 -48.81 38.62
CA ARG A 298 1.93 -49.96 38.62
C ARG A 298 2.30 -50.98 39.68
N TYR A 299 3.59 -51.25 39.89
CA TYR A 299 4.06 -52.17 40.93
C TYR A 299 3.72 -51.64 42.32
N GLU A 300 4.03 -50.38 42.62
CA GLU A 300 3.71 -49.74 43.90
C GLU A 300 2.20 -49.72 44.16
N PHE A 301 1.39 -49.42 43.14
CA PHE A 301 -0.07 -49.47 43.26
C PHE A 301 -0.58 -50.89 43.54
N HIS A 302 0.01 -51.90 42.91
CA HIS A 302 -0.34 -53.30 43.17
C HIS A 302 0.14 -53.76 44.56
N SER A 303 1.33 -53.34 45.00
CA SER A 303 1.88 -53.61 46.33
C SER A 303 1.00 -53.00 47.42
N MET A 304 0.63 -51.72 47.27
CA MET A 304 -0.34 -51.02 48.12
C MET A 304 -1.70 -51.72 48.15
N LYS A 305 -2.23 -52.14 47.01
CA LYS A 305 -3.50 -52.88 46.93
C LYS A 305 -3.42 -54.22 47.66
N ARG A 306 -2.28 -54.92 47.58
CA ARG A 306 -2.05 -56.18 48.28
C ARG A 306 -1.94 -55.98 49.80
N ILE A 307 -1.28 -54.92 50.25
CA ILE A 307 -1.20 -54.55 51.68
C ILE A 307 -2.58 -54.15 52.22
N LEU A 308 -3.37 -53.39 51.45
CA LEU A 308 -4.76 -53.03 51.80
C LEU A 308 -5.67 -54.26 51.89
N MET A 309 -5.57 -55.21 50.97
CA MET A 309 -6.34 -56.46 51.05
C MET A 309 -5.94 -57.35 52.23
N ASN A 310 -4.64 -57.43 52.56
CA ASN A 310 -4.19 -58.16 53.75
C ASN A 310 -4.65 -57.49 55.06
N LYS A 311 -4.73 -56.16 55.11
CA LYS A 311 -5.34 -55.44 56.24
C LYS A 311 -6.84 -55.68 56.37
N PHE A 312 -7.56 -55.81 55.25
CA PHE A 312 -8.99 -56.13 55.25
C PHE A 312 -9.27 -57.57 55.71
N ASN A 313 -8.42 -58.53 55.32
CA ASN A 313 -8.55 -59.94 55.74
C ASN A 313 -8.13 -60.20 57.20
N ASN A 314 -7.30 -59.35 57.81
CA ASN A 314 -6.93 -59.47 59.23
C ASN A 314 -7.89 -58.75 60.19
N ASN A 315 -8.87 -57.99 59.65
CA ASN A 315 -9.87 -57.26 60.43
C ASN A 315 -11.29 -57.88 60.32
N ASN A 316 -11.41 -59.05 59.68
CA ASN A 316 -12.59 -59.94 59.70
C ASN A 316 -12.21 -61.26 60.38
#